data_AF-A0A2E3GPV6-F1
#
_entry.id   AF-A0A2E3GPV6-F1
#
_cell.length_a   1.000
_cell.length_b   1.000
_cell.length_c   1.000
_cell.angle_alpha   90.00
_cell.angle_beta   90.00
_cell.angle_gamma   90.00
#
_symmetry.space_group_name_H-M   'P 1'
#
loop_
_entity.id
_entity.type
_entity.pdbx_description
1 polymer ?
#
loop_
_entity_poly.entity_id
_entity_poly.type
_entity_poly.pdbx_seq_one_letter_code
_entity_poly.pdbx_strand_id
1 'polypeptide(L)'
;MKEEMFDGFFGGSPEFWIGKVVKIESQRQTAQGFSWGWRYKVRIFGTYSNSDTIQDKDCHTAMVMLGVSDGSGGGGRTRAVRITQHDIVFGLFMAPDQNFPVIMGVLGRTKRTINIGGKFGILSGFTKFLQRGLTENQEFNECDSMSIPKVKDNNTNGTGSGREVNQNQLDQIGQSGDDSQVNAIKNPPGSTEYDTSGLDNTDISNAVQEEKDFINANGGNFEDSTIINETDTTNNTDDALEIF
;
A
#
# COMPACT_ATOMS: atom_id res chain seq x y z
N MET A 1 16.99 -14.87 35.76
CA MET A 1 17.11 -14.48 34.34
C MET A 1 15.86 -13.83 33.75
N LYS A 2 14.62 -14.31 34.00
CA LYS A 2 13.40 -13.60 33.55
C LYS A 2 13.07 -12.33 34.37
N GLU A 3 13.23 -12.38 35.70
CA GLU A 3 12.93 -11.22 36.56
C GLU A 3 13.94 -10.07 36.40
N GLU A 4 15.24 -10.39 36.32
CA GLU A 4 16.30 -9.37 36.17
C GLU A 4 16.22 -8.58 34.85
N MET A 5 15.66 -9.16 33.79
CA MET A 5 15.54 -8.48 32.50
C MET A 5 14.43 -7.41 32.49
N PHE A 6 13.37 -7.60 33.28
CA PHE A 6 12.31 -6.61 33.45
C PHE A 6 12.72 -5.52 34.44
N ASP A 7 13.41 -5.89 35.53
CA ASP A 7 13.93 -4.93 36.52
C ASP A 7 15.00 -3.99 35.93
N GLY A 8 15.83 -4.45 34.98
CA GLY A 8 16.94 -3.65 34.45
C GLY A 8 16.58 -2.59 33.40
N PHE A 9 15.53 -2.80 32.59
CA PHE A 9 15.16 -1.87 31.50
C PHE A 9 13.95 -0.99 31.83
N PHE A 10 12.95 -1.52 32.54
CA PHE A 10 11.76 -0.76 32.95
C PHE A 10 11.82 -0.30 34.41
N GLY A 11 12.88 -0.62 35.15
CA GLY A 11 12.99 -0.33 36.58
C GLY A 11 11.94 -1.06 37.44
N GLY A 12 11.30 -2.09 36.87
CA GLY A 12 10.15 -2.80 37.43
C GLY A 12 9.29 -3.47 36.34
N SER A 13 7.97 -3.58 36.56
CA SER A 13 7.02 -4.11 35.57
C SER A 13 6.60 -3.04 34.55
N PRO A 14 6.39 -3.39 33.27
CA PRO A 14 5.90 -2.44 32.27
C PRO A 14 4.51 -1.94 32.64
N GLU A 15 4.38 -0.65 32.87
CA GLU A 15 3.10 -0.02 33.21
C GLU A 15 2.38 0.45 31.94
N PHE A 16 1.19 -0.09 31.73
CA PHE A 16 0.34 0.30 30.60
C PHE A 16 -0.56 1.46 30.97
N TRP A 17 -0.88 2.27 29.98
CA TRP A 17 -1.80 3.39 30.14
C TRP A 17 -2.73 3.51 28.94
N ILE A 18 -3.88 4.11 29.21
CA ILE A 18 -4.85 4.50 28.21
C ILE A 18 -5.10 6.00 28.37
N GLY A 19 -5.24 6.71 27.26
CA GLY A 19 -5.40 8.15 27.30
C GLY A 19 -6.06 8.71 26.07
N LYS A 20 -6.35 10.00 26.11
CA LYS A 20 -6.94 10.75 25.01
C LYS A 20 -5.94 11.73 24.42
N VAL A 21 -5.85 11.80 23.10
CA VAL A 21 -5.10 12.85 22.41
C VAL A 21 -5.80 14.20 22.60
N VAL A 22 -5.04 15.21 22.98
CA VAL A 22 -5.55 16.55 23.28
C VAL A 22 -5.92 17.30 21.99
N LYS A 23 -6.68 18.41 22.10
CA LYS A 23 -6.99 19.27 20.95
C LYS A 23 -5.73 19.78 20.23
N ILE A 24 -5.82 19.95 18.90
CA ILE A 24 -4.68 20.38 18.07
C ILE A 24 -4.15 21.77 18.45
N GLU A 25 -5.03 22.65 18.97
CA GLU A 25 -4.67 24.01 19.37
C GLU A 25 -3.59 24.03 20.46
N SER A 26 -3.64 23.07 21.39
CA SER A 26 -2.66 22.92 22.46
C SER A 26 -1.37 22.25 21.98
N GLN A 27 -1.33 21.78 20.73
CA GLN A 27 -0.24 21.03 20.11
C GLN A 27 0.39 21.73 18.91
N ARG A 28 0.08 23.02 18.67
CA ARG A 28 0.51 23.73 17.44
C ARG A 28 2.02 23.65 17.19
N GLN A 29 2.84 23.81 18.22
CA GLN A 29 4.30 23.74 18.09
C GLN A 29 4.76 22.35 17.62
N THR A 30 4.19 21.30 18.22
CA THR A 30 4.45 19.90 17.85
C THR A 30 3.95 19.58 16.45
N ALA A 31 2.75 20.03 16.10
CA ALA A 31 2.12 19.81 14.79
C ALA A 31 2.80 20.58 13.65
N GLN A 32 3.49 21.69 13.93
CA GLN A 32 4.23 22.48 12.94
C GLN A 32 5.65 21.95 12.65
N GLY A 33 6.02 20.79 13.19
CA GLY A 33 7.30 20.14 12.89
C GLY A 33 8.47 20.58 13.77
N PHE A 34 8.23 21.35 14.84
CA PHE A 34 9.26 21.72 15.82
C PHE A 34 9.55 20.63 16.86
N SER A 35 8.98 19.43 16.70
CA SER A 35 9.22 18.31 17.61
C SER A 35 10.04 17.23 16.93
N TRP A 36 10.90 16.56 17.70
CA TRP A 36 11.62 15.40 17.22
C TRP A 36 10.64 14.22 17.10
N GLY A 37 10.51 13.66 15.89
CA GLY A 37 9.64 12.51 15.64
C GLY A 37 8.15 12.82 15.83
N TRP A 38 7.33 11.76 15.78
CA TRP A 38 5.88 11.86 15.95
C TRP A 38 5.53 11.87 17.43
N ARG A 39 5.12 13.02 17.94
CA ARG A 39 4.70 13.21 19.33
C ARG A 39 3.34 13.87 19.42
N TYR A 40 2.56 13.49 20.42
CA TYR A 40 1.25 14.06 20.68
C TYR A 40 1.10 14.37 22.17
N LYS A 41 0.38 15.45 22.49
CA LYS A 41 -0.05 15.68 23.87
C LYS A 41 -1.21 14.75 24.20
N VAL A 42 -1.06 14.00 25.28
CA VAL A 42 -2.02 13.00 25.74
C VAL A 42 -2.46 13.29 27.16
N ARG A 43 -3.77 13.14 27.40
CA ARG A 43 -4.35 13.14 28.72
C ARG A 43 -4.61 11.70 29.13
N ILE A 44 -3.71 11.18 29.95
CA ILE A 44 -3.72 9.81 30.48
C ILE A 44 -4.85 9.65 31.51
N PHE A 45 -5.66 8.61 31.37
CA PHE A 45 -6.70 8.26 32.33
C PHE A 45 -6.05 7.73 33.62
N GLY A 46 -6.57 8.15 34.78
CA GLY A 46 -6.02 7.78 36.09
C GLY A 46 -5.00 8.79 36.61
N THR A 47 -4.06 9.25 35.77
CA THR A 47 -3.11 10.33 36.15
C THR A 47 -3.80 11.70 36.19
N TYR A 48 -4.66 11.96 35.21
CA TYR A 48 -5.44 13.19 35.14
C TYR A 48 -6.88 12.95 35.60
N SER A 49 -7.58 14.02 35.97
CA SER A 49 -8.99 13.99 36.38
C SER A 49 -9.83 14.96 35.55
N ASN A 50 -11.13 14.67 35.41
CA ASN A 50 -12.02 15.59 34.72
C ASN A 50 -12.17 16.92 35.47
N SER A 51 -11.95 16.91 36.79
CA SER A 51 -12.01 18.06 37.68
C SER A 51 -10.64 18.67 38.01
N ASP A 52 -9.55 18.22 37.36
CA ASP A 52 -8.23 18.78 37.63
C ASP A 52 -8.12 20.25 37.16
N THR A 53 -7.12 20.99 37.64
CA THR A 53 -6.83 22.36 37.18
C THR A 53 -5.89 22.39 35.97
N ILE A 54 -5.40 21.22 35.55
CA ILE A 54 -4.35 21.08 34.54
C ILE A 54 -4.93 21.36 33.16
N GLN A 55 -4.23 22.24 32.44
CA GLN A 55 -4.58 22.62 31.08
C GLN A 55 -4.05 21.61 30.07
N ASP A 56 -4.71 21.55 28.93
CA ASP A 56 -4.37 20.68 27.80
C ASP A 56 -2.95 20.88 27.26
N LYS A 57 -2.40 22.10 27.41
CA LYS A 57 -1.01 22.43 27.05
C LYS A 57 0.02 21.80 28.00
N ASP A 58 -0.35 21.53 29.25
CA ASP A 58 0.55 21.04 30.30
C ASP A 58 0.44 19.51 30.47
N CYS A 59 -0.33 18.87 29.60
CA CYS A 59 -0.43 17.41 29.54
C CYS A 59 0.86 16.76 29.03
N HIS A 60 1.05 15.48 29.41
CA HIS A 60 2.17 14.66 28.98
C HIS A 60 2.31 14.65 27.46
N THR A 61 3.56 14.62 26.99
CA THR A 61 3.87 14.50 25.56
C THR A 61 4.35 13.09 25.28
N ALA A 62 3.55 12.32 24.55
CA ALA A 62 3.85 10.93 24.24
C ALA A 62 4.44 10.77 22.83
N MET A 63 5.37 9.84 22.66
CA MET A 63 5.95 9.47 21.37
C MET A 63 5.17 8.32 20.75
N VAL A 64 5.00 8.33 19.43
CA VAL A 64 4.36 7.23 18.71
C VAL A 64 5.37 6.15 18.38
N MET A 65 5.09 4.92 18.78
CA MET A 65 5.78 3.74 18.26
C MET A 65 5.22 3.42 16.87
N LEU A 66 6.09 3.52 15.85
CA LEU A 66 5.71 3.16 14.48
C LEU A 66 5.62 1.63 14.34
N GLY A 67 4.63 1.16 13.60
CA GLY A 67 4.51 -0.25 13.27
C GLY A 67 5.59 -0.70 12.29
N VAL A 68 5.81 -2.00 12.22
CA VAL A 68 6.79 -2.60 11.27
C VAL A 68 6.47 -2.29 9.80
N SER A 69 5.20 -2.03 9.48
CA SER A 69 4.72 -1.67 8.15
C SER A 69 4.83 -0.19 7.81
N ASP A 70 5.10 0.67 8.80
CA ASP A 70 5.09 2.13 8.62
C ASP A 70 6.46 2.67 8.20
N GLY A 71 7.51 1.86 8.38
CA GLY A 71 8.88 2.21 8.06
C GLY A 71 9.49 3.18 9.08
N SER A 72 10.78 3.03 9.35
CA SER A 72 11.50 3.89 10.31
C SER A 72 11.85 5.28 9.76
N GLY A 73 11.56 5.53 8.48
CA GLY A 73 12.10 6.66 7.71
C GLY A 73 13.51 6.43 7.15
N GLY A 74 14.22 5.40 7.59
CA GLY A 74 15.50 4.99 7.01
C GLY A 74 15.36 4.65 5.52
N GLY A 75 16.25 5.22 4.68
CA GLY A 75 16.21 4.99 3.24
C GLY A 75 14.94 5.49 2.56
N GLY A 76 14.32 6.55 3.08
CA GLY A 76 13.11 7.17 2.50
C GLY A 76 11.81 6.40 2.77
N ARG A 77 11.84 5.30 3.53
CA ARG A 77 10.67 4.48 3.86
C ARG A 77 9.88 5.12 5.00
N THR A 78 9.09 6.13 4.67
CA THR A 78 8.27 6.89 5.62
C THR A 78 6.78 6.67 5.38
N ARG A 79 6.01 6.70 6.46
CA ARG A 79 4.55 6.83 6.43
C ARG A 79 4.12 7.83 7.49
N ALA A 80 3.12 8.64 7.17
CA ALA A 80 2.52 9.57 8.12
C ALA A 80 1.66 8.82 9.14
N VAL A 81 1.75 9.24 10.40
CA VAL A 81 0.91 8.71 11.48
C VAL A 81 -0.53 9.20 11.31
N ARG A 82 -1.50 8.29 11.40
CA ARG A 82 -2.93 8.58 11.23
C ARG A 82 -3.65 8.75 12.57
N ILE A 83 -3.09 9.59 13.44
CA ILE A 83 -3.69 9.96 14.73
C ILE A 83 -4.23 11.38 14.64
N THR A 84 -5.47 11.56 15.07
CA THR A 84 -6.17 12.84 15.12
C THR A 84 -6.43 13.27 16.57
N GLN A 85 -6.86 14.52 16.74
CA GLN A 85 -7.26 14.99 18.07
C GLN A 85 -8.39 14.12 18.63
N HIS A 86 -8.41 13.97 19.96
CA HIS A 86 -9.44 13.22 20.68
C HIS A 86 -9.50 11.73 20.37
N ASP A 87 -8.51 11.17 19.69
CA ASP A 87 -8.35 9.72 19.56
C ASP A 87 -8.03 9.12 20.93
N ILE A 88 -8.57 7.93 21.20
CA ILE A 88 -8.20 7.15 22.37
C ILE A 88 -7.02 6.28 21.99
N VAL A 89 -5.95 6.40 22.76
CA VAL A 89 -4.68 5.72 22.53
C VAL A 89 -4.33 4.83 23.70
N PHE A 90 -3.67 3.73 23.39
CA PHE A 90 -3.11 2.80 24.35
C PHE A 90 -1.59 2.81 24.25
N GLY A 91 -0.91 2.72 25.38
CA GLY A 91 0.53 2.88 25.45
C GLY A 91 1.17 2.24 26.67
N LEU A 92 2.49 2.38 26.74
CA LEU A 92 3.31 1.96 27.88
C LEU A 92 4.17 3.12 28.37
N PHE A 93 4.52 3.11 29.64
CA PHE A 93 5.55 3.98 30.19
C PHE A 93 6.92 3.32 30.05
N MET A 94 7.85 4.03 29.41
CA MET A 94 9.21 3.51 29.18
C MET A 94 10.18 3.90 30.30
N ALA A 95 9.72 4.78 31.21
CA ALA A 95 10.48 5.23 32.37
C ALA A 95 9.67 4.92 33.65
N PRO A 96 10.33 4.55 34.76
CA PRO A 96 9.67 4.15 36.01
C PRO A 96 8.92 5.30 36.70
N ASP A 97 9.24 6.55 36.36
CA ASP A 97 8.61 7.76 36.87
C ASP A 97 7.40 8.24 36.05
N GLN A 98 6.96 7.43 35.08
CA GLN A 98 5.86 7.74 34.15
C GLN A 98 6.09 8.98 33.25
N ASN A 99 7.31 9.55 33.22
CA ASN A 99 7.58 10.77 32.45
C ASN A 99 7.74 10.52 30.94
N PHE A 100 7.97 9.27 30.52
CA PHE A 100 8.15 8.92 29.11
C PHE A 100 7.05 7.96 28.60
N PRO A 101 5.85 8.49 28.28
CA PRO A 101 4.78 7.69 27.68
C PRO A 101 5.02 7.44 26.19
N VAL A 102 4.79 6.20 25.75
CA VAL A 102 4.87 5.78 24.35
C VAL A 102 3.52 5.23 23.90
N ILE A 103 2.97 5.76 22.81
CA ILE A 103 1.74 5.29 22.16
C ILE A 103 2.07 4.05 21.35
N MET A 104 1.39 2.95 21.67
CA MET A 104 1.50 1.66 20.98
C MET A 104 0.40 1.47 19.93
N GLY A 105 -0.77 2.03 20.16
CA GLY A 105 -1.91 1.83 19.29
C GLY A 105 -3.04 2.81 19.57
N VAL A 106 -4.02 2.79 18.67
CA VAL A 106 -5.22 3.62 18.71
C VAL A 106 -6.43 2.71 18.79
N LEU A 107 -7.38 3.05 19.64
CA LEU A 107 -8.68 2.36 19.68
C LEU A 107 -9.58 2.97 18.60
N GLY A 108 -10.11 2.10 17.73
CA GLY A 108 -11.02 2.50 16.66
C GLY A 108 -12.31 3.11 17.21
N ARG A 109 -12.76 4.21 16.61
CA ARG A 109 -14.06 4.80 16.92
C ARG A 109 -15.20 3.97 16.34
N THR A 110 -16.30 3.91 17.08
CA THR A 110 -17.54 3.24 16.66
C THR A 110 -18.52 4.21 16.03
N LYS A 111 -19.47 3.75 15.20
CA LYS A 111 -20.56 4.61 14.68
C LYS A 111 -21.40 5.27 15.78
N ARG A 112 -21.44 4.62 16.95
CA ARG A 112 -22.16 5.09 18.14
C ARG A 112 -21.33 6.02 19.01
N THR A 113 -20.13 6.42 18.59
CA THR A 113 -19.32 7.37 19.34
C THR A 113 -20.05 8.72 19.37
N ILE A 114 -20.54 9.09 20.56
CA ILE A 114 -21.20 10.37 20.77
C ILE A 114 -20.14 11.39 21.14
N ASN A 115 -20.24 12.59 20.56
CA ASN A 115 -19.43 13.72 20.97
C ASN A 115 -19.84 14.17 22.37
N ILE A 116 -19.06 13.79 23.37
CA ILE A 116 -19.28 14.17 24.76
C ILE A 116 -18.27 15.27 25.09
N GLY A 117 -18.74 16.36 25.70
CA GLY A 117 -17.88 17.44 26.16
C GLY A 117 -17.01 17.05 27.36
N GLY A 118 -16.08 17.92 27.74
CA GLY A 118 -15.23 17.73 28.92
C GLY A 118 -13.81 17.24 28.61
N LYS A 119 -12.97 17.17 29.64
CA LYS A 119 -11.53 16.92 29.48
C LYS A 119 -11.22 15.53 28.94
N PHE A 120 -12.08 14.56 29.23
CA PHE A 120 -11.99 13.19 28.71
C PHE A 120 -13.04 12.88 27.64
N GLY A 121 -13.86 13.85 27.28
CA GLY A 121 -14.85 13.72 26.23
C GLY A 121 -14.21 13.39 24.87
N ILE A 122 -14.81 12.45 24.15
CA ILE A 122 -14.44 12.15 22.76
C ILE A 122 -15.17 13.20 21.91
N LEU A 123 -14.39 13.97 21.16
CA LEU A 123 -14.89 15.00 20.25
C LEU A 123 -14.43 14.66 18.83
N SER A 124 -14.88 15.43 17.85
CA SER A 124 -14.51 15.27 16.45
C SER A 124 -12.99 15.44 16.23
N GLY A 125 -12.42 14.58 15.39
CA GLY A 125 -11.05 14.65 14.89
C GLY A 125 -10.85 15.72 13.81
N PHE A 126 -11.93 16.27 13.23
CA PHE A 126 -11.86 17.38 12.28
C PHE A 126 -11.37 18.66 12.95
N THR A 127 -10.57 19.42 12.22
CA THR A 127 -9.98 20.67 12.68
C THR A 127 -10.30 21.78 11.68
N LYS A 128 -9.96 23.04 12.00
CA LYS A 128 -10.09 24.15 11.03
C LYS A 128 -9.38 23.86 9.70
N PHE A 129 -8.29 23.09 9.75
CA PHE A 129 -7.47 22.74 8.59
C PHE A 129 -7.82 21.38 7.97
N LEU A 130 -8.47 20.50 8.74
CA LEU A 130 -8.93 19.19 8.28
C LEU A 130 -10.46 19.21 8.23
N GLN A 131 -10.99 19.60 7.07
CA GLN A 131 -12.42 19.72 6.84
C GLN A 131 -13.03 18.39 6.39
N ARG A 132 -14.35 18.29 6.57
CA ARG A 132 -15.15 17.14 6.15
C ARG A 132 -15.19 17.03 4.62
N GLY A 133 -15.12 15.79 4.15
CA GLY A 133 -15.28 15.48 2.73
C GLY A 133 -16.73 15.55 2.26
N LEU A 134 -16.96 15.19 1.00
CA LEU A 134 -18.29 15.13 0.39
C LEU A 134 -19.12 13.92 0.87
N THR A 135 -18.44 12.83 1.20
CA THR A 135 -19.01 11.71 1.96
C THR A 135 -19.29 12.15 3.40
N GLU A 136 -20.22 11.49 4.09
CA GLU A 136 -20.72 11.84 5.44
C GLU A 136 -19.62 12.17 6.49
N ASN A 137 -20.00 12.53 7.71
CA ASN A 137 -19.05 12.80 8.80
C ASN A 137 -18.41 11.49 9.29
N GLN A 138 -17.48 10.96 8.52
CA GLN A 138 -16.90 9.64 8.71
C GLN A 138 -15.76 9.71 9.72
N GLU A 139 -16.10 9.49 10.98
CA GLU A 139 -15.17 9.47 12.12
C GLU A 139 -15.19 8.12 12.85
N PHE A 140 -15.58 7.03 12.18
CA PHE A 140 -15.55 5.68 12.73
C PHE A 140 -14.66 4.76 11.89
N ASN A 141 -14.15 3.71 12.51
CA ASN A 141 -13.36 2.66 11.87
C ASN A 141 -13.91 1.29 12.27
N GLU A 142 -15.13 1.00 11.82
CA GLU A 142 -15.82 -0.27 12.01
C GLU A 142 -15.83 -1.08 10.71
N CYS A 143 -16.15 -2.37 10.79
CA CYS A 143 -16.38 -3.24 9.63
C CYS A 143 -17.72 -2.93 8.92
N ASP A 144 -18.09 -1.66 8.83
CA ASP A 144 -19.28 -1.21 8.12
C ASP A 144 -18.85 -0.34 6.94
N SER A 145 -19.52 -0.55 5.81
CA SER A 145 -19.17 0.12 4.57
C SER A 145 -19.61 1.58 4.59
N MET A 146 -18.85 2.39 3.87
CA MET A 146 -19.16 3.81 3.67
C MET A 146 -20.47 3.93 2.90
N SER A 147 -21.37 4.80 3.36
CA SER A 147 -22.50 5.23 2.57
C SER A 147 -21.98 6.15 1.46
N ILE A 148 -21.53 5.56 0.35
CA ILE A 148 -21.24 6.32 -0.86
C ILE A 148 -22.56 6.86 -1.41
N PRO A 149 -22.63 8.14 -1.82
CA PRO A 149 -23.83 8.65 -2.47
C PRO A 149 -24.10 7.80 -3.72
N LYS A 150 -25.11 6.93 -3.63
CA LYS A 150 -25.59 6.17 -4.78
C LYS A 150 -26.36 7.14 -5.67
N VAL A 151 -26.17 7.01 -6.98
CA VAL A 151 -27.10 7.62 -7.94
C VAL A 151 -28.49 7.07 -7.58
N LYS A 152 -29.44 7.96 -7.27
CA LYS A 152 -30.84 7.54 -7.08
C LYS A 152 -31.32 6.94 -8.39
N ASP A 153 -31.95 5.76 -8.33
CA ASP A 153 -32.44 5.04 -9.52
C ASP A 153 -33.41 5.86 -10.39
N ASN A 154 -33.95 6.97 -9.86
CA ASN A 154 -34.86 7.89 -10.56
C ASN A 154 -34.31 9.32 -10.70
N ASN A 155 -32.99 9.53 -10.77
CA ASN A 155 -32.45 10.85 -11.07
C ASN A 155 -32.45 11.09 -12.59
N THR A 156 -33.50 11.72 -13.11
CA THR A 156 -33.46 12.30 -14.44
C THR A 156 -32.49 13.48 -14.44
N ASN A 157 -31.51 13.43 -15.34
CA ASN A 157 -30.65 14.52 -15.83
C ASN A 157 -29.17 14.46 -15.38
N GLY A 158 -28.51 13.33 -15.66
CA GLY A 158 -27.34 13.42 -16.53
C GLY A 158 -27.84 13.10 -17.94
N THR A 159 -27.66 13.99 -18.92
CA THR A 159 -28.18 13.84 -20.29
C THR A 159 -27.56 12.68 -21.08
N GLY A 160 -26.72 11.84 -20.45
CA GLY A 160 -25.95 10.79 -21.13
C GLY A 160 -24.96 11.33 -22.18
N SER A 161 -24.93 12.64 -22.40
CA SER A 161 -23.94 13.31 -23.22
C SER A 161 -22.64 13.30 -22.43
N GLY A 162 -21.81 12.29 -22.72
CA GLY A 162 -20.37 12.42 -22.49
C GLY A 162 -19.88 13.74 -23.08
N ARG A 163 -18.82 14.31 -22.50
CA ARG A 163 -18.14 15.45 -23.12
C ARG A 163 -17.84 15.07 -24.58
N GLU A 164 -18.21 15.94 -25.51
CA GLU A 164 -17.87 15.74 -26.92
C GLU A 164 -16.38 15.44 -27.03
N VAL A 165 -16.07 14.36 -27.73
CA VAL A 165 -14.70 13.96 -28.01
C VAL A 165 -14.10 15.07 -28.87
N ASN A 166 -12.96 15.64 -28.47
CA ASN A 166 -12.29 16.68 -29.25
C ASN A 166 -11.64 16.04 -30.50
N GLN A 167 -12.44 15.87 -31.55
CA GLN A 167 -12.05 15.17 -32.79
C GLN A 167 -10.76 15.76 -33.40
N ASN A 168 -10.57 17.08 -33.30
CA ASN A 168 -9.37 17.75 -33.81
C ASN A 168 -8.07 17.29 -33.13
N GLN A 169 -8.11 16.90 -31.85
CA GLN A 169 -6.94 16.35 -31.14
C GLN A 169 -6.71 14.88 -31.45
N LEU A 170 -7.77 14.12 -31.77
CA LEU A 170 -7.68 12.72 -32.17
C LEU A 170 -7.10 12.57 -33.59
N ASP A 171 -7.48 13.44 -34.51
CA ASP A 171 -6.92 13.45 -35.87
C ASP A 171 -5.42 13.79 -35.88
N GLN A 172 -4.97 14.65 -34.96
CA GLN A 172 -3.54 14.98 -34.81
C GLN A 172 -2.68 13.81 -34.33
N ILE A 173 -3.26 12.85 -33.61
CA ILE A 173 -2.60 11.61 -33.18
C ILE A 173 -2.88 10.43 -34.12
N GLY A 174 -3.54 10.67 -35.26
CA GLY A 174 -3.79 9.68 -36.30
C GLY A 174 -4.91 8.69 -35.97
N GLN A 175 -5.80 9.02 -35.04
CA GLN A 175 -6.93 8.19 -34.65
C GLN A 175 -8.23 8.90 -35.04
N SER A 176 -8.98 8.37 -36.01
CA SER A 176 -10.26 8.98 -36.40
C SER A 176 -11.31 8.80 -35.31
N GLY A 177 -12.02 9.88 -34.96
CA GLY A 177 -13.03 9.90 -33.88
C GLY A 177 -14.34 9.14 -34.14
N ASP A 178 -14.38 8.23 -35.11
CA ASP A 178 -15.51 7.32 -35.31
C ASP A 178 -15.42 6.13 -34.34
N ASP A 179 -16.58 5.55 -33.98
CA ASP A 179 -16.68 4.41 -33.07
C ASP A 179 -15.66 3.30 -33.40
N SER A 180 -15.15 2.60 -32.37
CA SER A 180 -14.19 1.51 -32.54
C SER A 180 -14.76 0.41 -33.44
N GLN A 181 -14.39 0.43 -34.72
CA GLN A 181 -14.76 -0.59 -35.70
C GLN A 181 -13.70 -1.69 -35.74
N VAL A 182 -14.12 -2.95 -35.84
CA VAL A 182 -13.19 -4.08 -36.04
C VAL A 182 -12.46 -3.84 -37.38
N ASN A 183 -11.12 -3.87 -37.38
CA ASN A 183 -10.22 -3.54 -38.49
C ASN A 183 -9.97 -2.04 -38.77
N ALA A 184 -10.21 -1.14 -37.80
CA ALA A 184 -9.90 0.29 -37.94
C ALA A 184 -8.39 0.59 -38.14
N ILE A 185 -7.51 -0.31 -37.70
CA ILE A 185 -6.07 -0.21 -37.92
C ILE A 185 -5.73 -0.99 -39.19
N LYS A 186 -5.32 -0.29 -40.26
CA LYS A 186 -4.79 -0.92 -41.46
C LYS A 186 -3.46 -1.58 -41.13
N ASN A 187 -3.44 -2.91 -41.11
CA ASN A 187 -2.19 -3.67 -41.10
C ASN A 187 -1.38 -3.32 -42.36
N PRO A 188 -0.04 -3.23 -42.26
CA PRO A 188 0.80 -3.06 -43.44
C PRO A 188 0.59 -4.24 -44.41
N PRO A 189 0.65 -4.01 -45.74
CA PRO A 189 0.53 -5.10 -46.71
C PRO A 189 1.64 -6.13 -46.44
N GLY A 190 1.25 -7.39 -46.19
CA GLY A 190 2.18 -8.49 -45.89
C GLY A 190 2.02 -9.15 -44.51
N SER A 191 1.12 -8.72 -43.62
CA SER A 191 1.03 -9.33 -42.26
C SER A 191 0.61 -10.80 -42.20
N THR A 192 0.23 -11.40 -43.34
CA THR A 192 -0.12 -12.83 -43.47
C THR A 192 0.83 -13.61 -44.38
N GLU A 193 1.82 -12.96 -45.00
CA GLU A 193 2.82 -13.58 -45.85
C GLU A 193 4.20 -13.18 -45.33
N TYR A 194 4.87 -14.11 -44.65
CA TYR A 194 6.24 -13.90 -44.20
C TYR A 194 7.14 -13.76 -45.42
N ASP A 195 7.57 -12.53 -45.72
CA ASP A 195 8.62 -12.27 -46.69
C ASP A 195 9.96 -12.71 -46.10
N THR A 196 10.39 -13.92 -46.44
CA THR A 196 11.69 -14.48 -46.04
C THR A 196 12.81 -14.14 -47.01
N SER A 197 12.57 -13.24 -47.98
CA SER A 197 13.62 -12.82 -48.92
C SER A 197 14.65 -11.94 -48.20
N GLY A 198 15.81 -12.54 -47.88
CA GLY A 198 16.90 -11.89 -47.13
C GLY A 198 17.40 -12.67 -45.91
N LEU A 199 16.71 -13.76 -45.52
CA LEU A 199 17.29 -14.79 -44.66
C LEU A 199 17.92 -15.84 -45.56
N ASP A 200 19.20 -15.69 -45.88
CA ASP A 200 19.91 -16.68 -46.70
C ASP A 200 20.31 -17.87 -45.81
N ASN A 201 19.89 -19.08 -46.21
CA ASN A 201 20.22 -20.33 -45.53
C ASN A 201 21.73 -20.64 -45.57
N THR A 202 22.51 -19.87 -46.32
CA THR A 202 23.97 -19.96 -46.39
C THR A 202 24.65 -19.62 -45.06
N ASP A 203 24.20 -18.61 -44.31
CA ASP A 203 24.81 -18.25 -43.03
C ASP A 203 24.60 -19.35 -41.97
N ILE A 204 23.44 -20.01 -41.99
CA ILE A 204 23.14 -21.16 -41.13
C ILE A 204 23.97 -22.37 -41.54
N SER A 205 24.11 -22.62 -42.85
CA SER A 205 24.91 -23.73 -43.37
C SER A 205 26.40 -23.56 -43.07
N ASN A 206 26.91 -22.31 -43.13
CA ASN A 206 28.28 -21.97 -42.80
C ASN A 206 28.55 -22.16 -41.31
N ALA A 207 27.66 -21.70 -40.43
CA ALA A 207 27.80 -21.91 -38.98
C ALA A 207 27.80 -23.40 -38.59
N VAL A 208 26.95 -24.21 -39.21
CA VAL A 208 26.92 -25.67 -38.98
C VAL A 208 28.19 -26.33 -39.51
N GLN A 209 28.75 -25.86 -40.63
CA GLN A 209 30.00 -26.41 -41.15
C GLN A 209 31.20 -26.04 -40.25
N GLU A 210 31.27 -24.79 -39.78
CA GLU A 210 32.30 -24.36 -38.81
C GLU A 210 32.22 -25.16 -37.50
N GLU A 211 31.01 -25.46 -37.01
CA GLU A 211 30.82 -26.29 -35.81
C GLU A 211 31.26 -27.74 -36.04
N LYS A 212 30.90 -28.34 -37.20
CA LYS A 212 31.37 -29.68 -37.58
C LYS A 212 32.89 -29.76 -37.69
N ASP A 213 33.52 -28.76 -38.28
CA ASP A 213 34.97 -28.70 -38.45
C ASP A 213 35.68 -28.54 -37.09
N PHE A 214 35.13 -27.73 -36.18
CA PHE A 214 35.63 -27.57 -34.81
C PHE A 214 35.52 -28.87 -34.00
N ILE A 215 34.41 -29.60 -34.11
CA ILE A 215 34.19 -30.85 -33.39
C ILE A 215 35.08 -31.97 -33.93
N ASN A 216 35.27 -32.06 -35.25
CA ASN A 216 36.19 -33.03 -35.87
C ASN A 216 37.66 -32.79 -35.45
N ALA A 217 38.08 -31.54 -35.33
CA ALA A 217 39.41 -31.19 -34.82
C ALA A 217 39.64 -31.61 -33.36
N ASN A 218 38.56 -31.74 -32.57
CA ASN A 218 38.60 -32.12 -31.16
C ASN A 218 38.24 -33.60 -30.90
N GLY A 219 38.12 -34.43 -31.94
CA GLY A 219 38.00 -35.88 -31.82
C GLY A 219 36.65 -36.39 -31.26
N GLY A 220 35.59 -35.59 -31.35
CA GLY A 220 34.24 -36.02 -30.95
C GLY A 220 33.61 -36.92 -32.02
N ASN A 221 33.45 -38.22 -31.73
CA ASN A 221 32.73 -39.16 -32.61
C ASN A 221 31.22 -39.16 -32.28
N PHE A 222 30.39 -38.82 -33.26
CA PHE A 222 28.93 -38.76 -33.16
C PHE A 222 28.25 -39.62 -34.23
N GLU A 223 28.87 -40.72 -34.67
CA GLU A 223 28.24 -41.66 -35.63
C GLU A 223 26.85 -42.16 -35.17
N ASP A 224 26.54 -42.10 -33.87
CA ASP A 224 25.23 -42.46 -33.29
C ASP A 224 24.34 -41.28 -32.87
N SER A 225 24.70 -40.01 -33.15
CA SER A 225 23.79 -38.89 -32.84
C SER A 225 22.79 -38.68 -33.98
N THR A 226 21.56 -39.12 -33.76
CA THR A 226 20.44 -38.76 -34.63
C THR A 226 20.15 -37.26 -34.46
N ILE A 227 20.30 -36.48 -35.52
CA ILE A 227 19.75 -35.12 -35.60
C ILE A 227 18.24 -35.27 -35.49
N ILE A 228 17.67 -34.87 -34.35
CA ILE A 228 16.23 -34.87 -34.14
C ILE A 228 15.71 -33.60 -34.82
N ASN A 229 15.04 -33.76 -35.96
CA ASN A 229 14.33 -32.64 -36.57
C ASN A 229 12.98 -32.48 -35.86
N GLU A 230 12.41 -31.27 -35.82
CA GLU A 230 11.12 -30.99 -35.14
C GLU A 230 9.93 -31.83 -35.65
N THR A 231 10.10 -32.64 -36.68
CA THR A 231 9.11 -33.58 -37.22
C THR A 231 9.33 -35.05 -36.82
N ASP A 232 10.39 -35.38 -36.08
CA ASP A 232 10.68 -36.77 -35.68
C ASP A 232 9.85 -37.17 -34.45
N THR A 233 8.74 -37.87 -34.69
CA THR A 233 7.90 -38.47 -33.64
C THR A 233 8.53 -39.76 -33.14
N THR A 234 9.15 -39.73 -31.96
CA THR A 234 9.62 -40.92 -31.25
C THR A 234 8.42 -41.66 -30.63
N ASN A 235 7.78 -42.53 -31.39
CA ASN A 235 6.82 -43.49 -30.87
C ASN A 235 7.57 -44.58 -30.07
N ASN A 236 7.83 -44.30 -28.79
CA ASN A 236 8.31 -45.32 -27.86
C ASN A 236 7.11 -45.95 -27.15
N THR A 237 6.45 -46.90 -27.82
CA THR A 237 5.40 -47.75 -27.26
C THR A 237 5.97 -49.13 -27.04
N ASP A 238 6.67 -49.37 -25.93
CA ASP A 238 7.00 -50.75 -25.49
C ASP A 238 7.32 -50.91 -23.99
N ASP A 239 6.91 -49.99 -23.11
CA ASP A 239 7.08 -50.13 -21.64
C ASP A 239 5.77 -49.87 -20.87
N ALA A 240 4.66 -50.45 -21.33
CA ALA A 240 3.42 -50.56 -20.55
C ALA A 240 3.12 -52.02 -20.23
N LEU A 241 3.96 -52.61 -19.38
CA LEU A 241 3.71 -53.90 -18.72
C LEU A 241 3.91 -53.74 -17.21
N GLU A 242 2.95 -54.30 -16.48
CA GLU A 242 2.87 -54.49 -15.02
C GLU A 242 2.34 -53.34 -14.16
N ILE A 243 1.00 -53.28 -13.99
CA ILE A 243 0.39 -53.28 -12.65
C ILE A 243 -0.97 -54.03 -12.73
N PHE A 244 -0.96 -55.31 -12.34
CA PHE A 244 -2.09 -55.94 -11.62
C PHE A 244 -1.70 -55.98 -10.14
#